data_AF-A0A950JKP4-F1
#
_entry.id   AF-A0A950JKP4-F1
#
_cell.length_a   1.000
_cell.length_b   1.000
_cell.length_c   1.000
_cell.angle_alpha   90.00
_cell.angle_beta   90.00
_cell.angle_gamma   90.00
#
_symmetry.space_group_name_H-M   'P 1'
#
loop_
_entity.id
_entity.type
_entity.pdbx_description
1 polymer ?
#
loop_
_entity_poly.entity_id
_entity_poly.type
_entity_poly.pdbx_seq_one_letter_code
_entity_poly.pdbx_strand_id
1 'polypeptide(L)'
;MFRAAYRRIDTDPASGGGRRRAKVGLVLGAGAARGWAHIGALQELEALGLKLDVIVGSSIGTLVGGCYAAGRLDMLEAFARSLTRRRVFGLLDFSFTGGGLIGGQRLRARLEAALGDLRIEDLPIQFAAVATEIGGGHEIWLRRGLLVDAIRASYALPGVFEPVKIDGRWL
;
A
#
# COMPACT_ATOMS: atom_id res chain seq x y z
N MET A 1 -23.97 6.63 -1.30
CA MET A 1 -24.78 5.48 -0.85
C MET A 1 -24.31 4.22 -1.58
N PHE A 2 -23.20 3.61 -1.15
CA PHE A 2 -22.82 2.25 -1.53
C PHE A 2 -22.15 1.60 -0.31
N ARG A 3 -22.90 0.76 0.40
CA ARG A 3 -22.36 -0.21 1.34
C ARG A 3 -21.88 -1.39 0.49
N ALA A 4 -20.56 -1.59 0.39
CA ALA A 4 -20.04 -2.90 0.00
C ALA A 4 -20.39 -3.87 1.13
N ALA A 5 -21.56 -4.49 1.02
CA ALA A 5 -21.98 -5.56 1.90
C ALA A 5 -21.00 -6.70 1.68
N TYR A 6 -20.20 -6.98 2.70
CA TYR A 6 -19.43 -8.21 2.82
C TYR A 6 -20.43 -9.37 2.80
N ARG A 7 -20.71 -9.92 1.61
CA ARG A 7 -21.65 -11.02 1.44
C ARG A 7 -20.95 -12.25 1.99
N ARG A 8 -21.42 -12.72 3.15
CA ARG A 8 -21.05 -14.02 3.71
C ARG A 8 -21.46 -15.07 2.69
N ILE A 9 -20.48 -15.68 2.04
CA ILE A 9 -20.71 -16.89 1.24
C ILE A 9 -20.62 -18.04 2.24
N ASP A 10 -21.78 -18.59 2.58
CA ASP A 10 -21.86 -19.88 3.27
C ASP A 10 -21.43 -20.97 2.27
N THR A 11 -20.33 -21.63 2.57
CA THR A 11 -19.96 -22.90 1.93
C THR A 11 -20.06 -23.99 2.99
N ASP A 12 -21.11 -24.82 2.95
CA ASP A 12 -21.04 -26.27 3.26
C ASP A 12 -22.42 -26.95 3.01
N PRO A 13 -22.53 -28.28 2.78
CA PRO A 13 -21.72 -29.34 3.43
C PRO A 13 -21.26 -30.55 2.59
N ALA A 14 -20.28 -31.28 3.15
CA ALA A 14 -20.00 -32.71 3.01
C ALA A 14 -19.09 -33.22 1.87
N SER A 15 -17.78 -33.29 2.16
CA SER A 15 -16.96 -34.47 1.86
C SER A 15 -15.88 -34.65 2.95
N GLY A 16 -15.71 -35.88 3.42
CA GLY A 16 -14.91 -36.21 4.60
C GLY A 16 -13.43 -35.80 4.48
N GLY A 17 -12.92 -35.23 5.58
CA GLY A 17 -11.53 -34.79 5.74
C GLY A 17 -11.42 -33.27 5.67
N GLY A 18 -11.66 -32.59 6.80
CA GLY A 18 -11.64 -31.13 6.94
C GLY A 18 -10.29 -30.52 6.58
N ARG A 19 -10.04 -30.31 5.27
CA ARG A 19 -8.91 -29.54 4.78
C ARG A 19 -9.24 -28.08 5.04
N ARG A 20 -8.61 -27.49 6.06
CA ARG A 20 -8.64 -26.04 6.29
C ARG A 20 -8.38 -25.33 4.97
N ARG A 21 -9.21 -24.32 4.63
CA ARG A 21 -9.01 -23.47 3.45
C ARG A 21 -7.55 -23.01 3.42
N ALA A 22 -6.87 -23.23 2.30
CA ALA A 22 -5.51 -22.75 2.10
C ALA A 22 -5.47 -21.22 2.25
N LYS A 23 -4.53 -20.71 3.04
CA LYS A 23 -4.30 -19.28 3.16
C LYS A 23 -3.58 -18.79 1.91
N VAL A 24 -4.06 -17.68 1.35
CA VAL A 24 -3.48 -17.06 0.15
C VAL A 24 -2.77 -15.78 0.55
N GLY A 25 -1.47 -15.73 0.29
CA GLY A 25 -0.66 -14.52 0.45
C GLY A 25 -0.30 -13.92 -0.89
N LEU A 26 -0.39 -12.59 -0.99
CA LEU A 26 0.01 -11.82 -2.16
C LEU A 26 1.20 -10.92 -1.81
N VAL A 27 2.23 -10.95 -2.67
CA VAL A 27 3.43 -10.11 -2.53
C VAL A 27 3.50 -9.14 -3.70
N LEU A 28 3.59 -7.84 -3.38
CA LEU A 28 3.63 -6.74 -4.35
C LEU A 28 4.98 -6.04 -4.29
N GLY A 29 5.82 -6.28 -5.30
CA GLY A 29 7.14 -5.68 -5.39
C GLY A 29 7.14 -4.17 -5.68
N ALA A 30 8.30 -3.55 -5.50
CA ALA A 30 8.58 -2.19 -5.98
C ALA A 30 8.60 -2.14 -7.53
N GLY A 31 8.60 -0.94 -8.12
CA GLY A 31 8.62 -0.84 -9.58
C GLY A 31 8.37 0.53 -10.19
N ALA A 32 8.44 1.61 -9.40
CA ALA A 32 8.15 2.98 -9.83
C ALA A 32 6.85 3.04 -10.66
N ALA A 33 6.88 3.62 -11.86
CA ALA A 33 5.71 3.79 -12.73
C ALA A 33 5.07 2.46 -13.17
N ARG A 34 5.83 1.35 -13.27
CA ARG A 34 5.25 0.04 -13.64
C ARG A 34 4.43 -0.58 -12.52
N GLY A 35 4.62 -0.13 -11.28
CA GLY A 35 3.87 -0.64 -10.13
C GLY A 35 2.37 -0.37 -10.16
N TRP A 36 1.90 0.56 -11.01
CA TRP A 36 0.46 0.75 -11.24
C TRP A 36 -0.22 -0.50 -11.81
N ALA A 37 0.52 -1.41 -12.45
CA ALA A 37 0.00 -2.70 -12.91
C ALA A 37 -0.56 -3.56 -11.77
N HIS A 38 -0.09 -3.36 -10.52
CA HIS A 38 -0.62 -4.05 -9.35
C HIS A 38 -2.12 -3.78 -9.12
N ILE A 39 -2.63 -2.62 -9.55
CA ILE A 39 -4.07 -2.29 -9.47
C ILE A 39 -4.87 -3.26 -10.33
N GLY A 40 -4.50 -3.41 -11.60
CA GLY A 40 -5.17 -4.32 -12.52
C GLY A 40 -5.03 -5.78 -12.09
N ALA A 41 -3.87 -6.18 -11.57
CA ALA A 41 -3.67 -7.53 -11.04
C ALA A 41 -4.62 -7.82 -9.86
N LEU A 42 -4.77 -6.89 -8.93
CA LEU A 42 -5.70 -7.04 -7.81
C LEU A 42 -7.17 -7.08 -8.25
N GLN A 43 -7.56 -6.25 -9.22
CA GLN A 43 -8.90 -6.25 -9.79
C GLN A 43 -9.23 -7.59 -10.43
N GLU A 44 -8.30 -8.18 -11.18
CA GLU A 44 -8.49 -9.50 -11.80
C GLU A 44 -8.56 -10.61 -10.74
N LEU A 45 -7.70 -10.58 -9.72
CA LEU A 45 -7.77 -11.54 -8.62
C LEU A 45 -9.12 -11.46 -7.89
N GLU A 46 -9.64 -10.25 -7.66
CA GLU A 46 -10.95 -10.05 -7.05
C GLU A 46 -12.09 -10.53 -7.96
N ALA A 47 -12.01 -10.28 -9.28
CA ALA A 47 -12.97 -10.76 -10.27
C ALA A 47 -13.03 -12.30 -10.33
N LEU A 48 -11.89 -12.97 -10.13
CA LEU A 48 -11.79 -14.42 -10.00
C LEU A 48 -12.31 -14.96 -8.64
N GLY A 49 -12.70 -14.09 -7.71
CA GLY A 49 -13.17 -14.47 -6.39
C GLY A 49 -12.06 -14.96 -5.45
N LEU A 50 -10.79 -14.64 -5.74
CA LEU A 50 -9.67 -15.01 -4.87
C LEU A 50 -9.70 -14.19 -3.58
N LYS A 51 -10.02 -14.86 -2.47
CA LYS A 51 -9.92 -14.28 -1.14
C LYS A 51 -8.46 -14.24 -0.70
N LEU A 52 -7.90 -13.05 -0.55
CA LEU A 52 -6.56 -12.83 -0.01
C LEU A 52 -6.61 -12.81 1.53
N ASP A 53 -5.68 -13.49 2.18
CA ASP A 53 -5.56 -13.52 3.64
C ASP A 53 -4.46 -12.58 4.14
N VAL A 54 -3.40 -12.41 3.33
CA VAL A 54 -2.27 -11.53 3.65
C VAL A 54 -1.74 -10.83 2.40
N ILE A 55 -1.35 -9.57 2.57
CA ILE A 55 -0.68 -8.76 1.55
C ILE A 55 0.62 -8.22 2.12
N VAL A 56 1.71 -8.37 1.37
CA VAL A 56 3.00 -7.77 1.69
C VAL A 56 3.42 -6.89 0.53
N GLY A 57 3.88 -5.67 0.80
CA GLY A 57 4.31 -4.74 -0.23
C GLY A 57 5.68 -4.12 0.03
N SER A 58 6.27 -3.55 -1.02
CA SER A 58 7.39 -2.60 -0.94
C SER A 58 7.18 -1.42 -1.89
N SER A 59 7.47 -0.20 -1.46
CA SER A 59 7.32 1.06 -2.21
C SER A 59 5.91 1.21 -2.84
N ILE A 60 5.79 1.26 -4.16
CA ILE A 60 4.50 1.30 -4.87
C ILE A 60 3.61 0.08 -4.54
N GLY A 61 4.20 -1.07 -4.25
CA GLY A 61 3.48 -2.26 -3.81
C GLY A 61 2.82 -2.09 -2.44
N THR A 62 3.44 -1.37 -1.50
CA THR A 62 2.77 -0.99 -0.25
C THR A 62 1.65 0.01 -0.45
N LEU A 63 1.83 0.96 -1.37
CA LEU A 63 0.78 1.93 -1.67
C LEU A 63 -0.46 1.22 -2.23
N VAL A 64 -0.27 0.37 -3.24
CA VAL A 64 -1.37 -0.36 -3.88
C VAL A 64 -1.96 -1.40 -2.93
N GLY A 65 -1.13 -2.23 -2.30
CA GLY A 65 -1.56 -3.28 -1.38
C GLY A 65 -2.24 -2.75 -0.12
N GLY A 66 -1.73 -1.66 0.45
CA GLY A 66 -2.29 -1.01 1.62
C GLY A 66 -3.64 -0.35 1.32
N CYS A 67 -3.75 0.36 0.20
CA CYS A 67 -5.03 0.89 -0.27
C CYS A 67 -6.06 -0.21 -0.54
N TYR A 68 -5.66 -1.33 -1.15
CA TYR A 68 -6.55 -2.47 -1.36
C TYR A 68 -7.01 -3.10 -0.05
N ALA A 69 -6.08 -3.38 0.87
CA ALA A 69 -6.40 -3.91 2.19
C ALA A 69 -7.34 -2.98 2.98
N ALA A 70 -7.27 -1.67 2.76
CA ALA A 70 -8.13 -0.65 3.35
C ALA A 70 -9.46 -0.41 2.60
N GLY A 71 -9.74 -1.10 1.50
CA GLY A 71 -10.93 -0.86 0.67
C GLY A 71 -10.92 0.54 0.03
N ARG A 72 -9.77 0.96 -0.48
CA ARG A 72 -9.50 2.27 -1.12
C ARG A 72 -8.84 2.14 -2.49
N LEU A 73 -8.96 0.97 -3.14
CA LEU A 73 -8.33 0.74 -4.45
C LEU A 73 -8.88 1.69 -5.53
N ASP A 74 -10.19 1.92 -5.57
CA ASP A 74 -10.84 2.82 -6.54
C ASP A 74 -10.29 4.26 -6.50
N MET A 75 -10.08 4.78 -5.29
CA MET A 75 -9.48 6.10 -5.09
C MET A 75 -8.06 6.14 -5.65
N LEU A 76 -7.28 5.09 -5.38
CA LEU A 76 -5.92 5.00 -5.88
C LEU A 76 -5.86 4.84 -7.40
N GLU A 77 -6.78 4.08 -7.99
CA GLU A 77 -6.90 3.94 -9.44
C GLU A 77 -7.24 5.28 -10.10
N ALA A 78 -8.22 6.01 -9.56
CA ALA A 78 -8.57 7.34 -10.06
C ALA A 78 -7.36 8.29 -10.00
N PHE A 79 -6.60 8.25 -8.90
CA PHE A 79 -5.34 8.99 -8.79
C PHE A 79 -4.34 8.57 -9.85
N ALA A 80 -4.07 7.27 -10.02
CA ALA A 80 -3.11 6.72 -10.97
C ALA A 80 -3.45 7.13 -12.41
N ARG A 81 -4.71 7.01 -12.82
CA ARG A 81 -5.21 7.42 -14.14
C ARG A 81 -5.12 8.93 -14.36
N SER A 82 -5.15 9.72 -13.30
CA SER A 82 -5.01 11.18 -13.36
C SER A 82 -3.56 11.64 -13.56
N LEU A 83 -2.57 10.75 -13.44
CA LEU A 83 -1.15 11.10 -13.53
C LEU A 83 -0.75 11.38 -14.98
N THR A 84 -0.38 12.63 -15.24
CA THR A 84 0.33 13.04 -16.46
C THR A 84 1.82 13.21 -16.15
N ARG A 85 2.70 13.22 -17.16
CA ARG A 85 4.13 13.54 -16.94
C ARG A 85 4.30 14.82 -16.12
N ARG A 86 3.55 15.88 -16.45
CA ARG A 86 3.54 17.15 -15.70
C ARG A 86 3.12 16.98 -14.23
N ARG A 87 2.10 16.17 -13.96
CA ARG A 87 1.64 15.89 -12.58
C ARG A 87 2.60 15.00 -11.81
N VAL A 88 3.27 14.05 -12.46
CA VAL A 88 4.35 13.25 -11.84
C VAL A 88 5.52 14.15 -11.46
N PHE A 89 5.96 15.05 -12.35
CA PHE A 89 6.98 16.05 -11.99
C PHE A 89 6.54 16.95 -10.82
N GLY A 90 5.29 17.41 -10.81
CA GLY A 90 4.73 18.19 -9.69
C GLY A 90 4.32 17.38 -8.45
N LEU A 91 4.56 16.06 -8.42
CA LEU A 91 4.49 15.25 -7.19
C LEU A 91 5.89 15.03 -6.62
N LEU A 92 6.90 15.03 -7.49
CA LEU A 92 8.30 14.96 -7.14
C LEU A 92 8.88 16.33 -6.76
N ASP A 93 8.21 17.44 -7.12
CA ASP A 93 8.52 18.83 -6.73
C ASP A 93 10.03 19.14 -6.72
N PHE A 94 10.73 18.78 -7.82
CA PHE A 94 12.17 19.00 -7.99
C PHE A 94 12.52 20.49 -7.86
N SER A 95 12.92 20.88 -6.66
CA SER A 95 13.37 22.23 -6.36
C SER A 95 14.89 22.25 -6.43
N PHE A 96 15.44 22.94 -7.44
CA PHE A 96 16.89 23.09 -7.65
C PHE A 96 17.56 24.08 -6.66
N THR A 97 16.81 24.61 -5.69
CA THR A 97 17.32 25.54 -4.67
C THR A 97 17.80 24.76 -3.44
N GLY A 98 19.04 24.26 -3.53
CA GLY A 98 19.93 23.88 -2.43
C GLY A 98 19.31 23.15 -1.22
N GLY A 99 19.26 21.82 -1.26
CA GLY A 99 18.98 21.02 -0.06
C GLY A 99 18.10 19.77 -0.20
N GLY A 100 17.84 19.25 -1.41
CA GLY A 100 17.50 17.83 -1.63
C GLY A 100 16.22 17.21 -1.02
N LEU A 101 15.34 17.96 -0.35
CA LEU A 101 14.21 17.40 0.42
C LEU A 101 12.90 18.19 0.25
N ILE A 102 12.34 18.24 -0.98
CA ILE A 102 11.03 18.91 -1.24
C ILE A 102 10.04 17.99 -2.00
N GLY A 103 10.37 16.72 -2.22
CA GLY A 103 9.46 15.79 -2.93
C GLY A 103 8.39 15.18 -2.03
N GLY A 104 7.12 15.19 -2.48
CA GLY A 104 6.09 14.29 -1.96
C GLY A 104 5.03 14.87 -1.01
N GLN A 105 5.04 16.16 -0.67
CA GLN A 105 4.05 16.75 0.24
C GLN A 105 2.60 16.64 -0.29
N ARG A 106 2.41 16.77 -1.61
CA ARG A 106 1.10 16.59 -2.25
C ARG A 106 0.62 15.14 -2.23
N LEU A 107 1.54 14.19 -2.43
CA LEU A 107 1.21 12.77 -2.34
C LEU A 107 0.84 12.42 -0.90
N ARG A 108 1.65 12.86 0.07
CA ARG A 108 1.40 12.73 1.50
C ARG A 108 0.01 13.24 1.88
N ALA A 109 -0.30 14.49 1.57
CA ALA A 109 -1.60 15.09 1.93
C ALA A 109 -2.79 14.31 1.34
N ARG A 110 -2.64 13.74 0.14
CA ARG A 110 -3.68 12.88 -0.47
C ARG A 110 -3.81 11.54 0.24
N LEU A 111 -2.69 10.92 0.63
CA LEU A 111 -2.71 9.68 1.40
C LEU A 111 -3.28 9.90 2.80
N GLU A 112 -2.88 10.97 3.47
CA GLU A 112 -3.43 11.37 4.78
C GLU A 112 -4.95 11.62 4.67
N ALA A 113 -5.42 12.33 3.65
CA ALA A 113 -6.85 12.57 3.45
C ALA A 113 -7.65 11.28 3.16
N ALA A 114 -7.05 10.30 2.46
CA ALA A 114 -7.75 9.10 2.03
C ALA A 114 -7.66 7.93 3.03
N LEU A 115 -6.55 7.84 3.75
CA LEU A 115 -6.24 6.76 4.67
C LEU A 115 -6.38 7.19 6.14
N GLY A 116 -6.30 8.49 6.44
CA GLY A 116 -6.56 9.06 7.76
C GLY A 116 -5.86 8.32 8.89
N ASP A 117 -6.64 7.96 9.90
CA ASP A 117 -6.18 7.29 11.12
C ASP A 117 -6.23 5.75 11.02
N LEU A 118 -6.38 5.19 9.81
CA LEU A 118 -6.42 3.74 9.63
C LEU A 118 -5.12 3.10 10.13
N ARG A 119 -5.28 2.06 10.94
CA ARG A 119 -4.16 1.29 11.50
C ARG A 119 -4.01 -0.04 10.78
N ILE A 120 -2.77 -0.48 10.60
CA ILE A 120 -2.45 -1.72 9.88
C ILE A 120 -3.11 -2.94 10.54
N GLU A 121 -3.11 -2.98 11.88
CA GLU A 121 -3.69 -4.06 12.66
C GLU A 121 -5.21 -4.17 12.58
N ASP A 122 -5.88 -3.09 12.17
CA ASP A 122 -7.35 -3.03 12.07
C ASP A 122 -7.86 -3.32 10.65
N LEU A 123 -6.95 -3.62 9.72
CA LEU A 123 -7.31 -3.87 8.32
C LEU A 123 -8.03 -5.21 8.15
N PRO A 124 -9.07 -5.26 7.27
CA PRO A 124 -9.77 -6.50 6.92
C PRO A 124 -8.88 -7.63 6.38
N ILE A 125 -7.76 -7.27 5.74
CA ILE A 125 -6.76 -8.18 5.20
C ILE A 125 -5.44 -7.92 5.94
N GLN A 126 -4.76 -8.98 6.39
CA GLN A 126 -3.48 -8.80 7.07
C GLN A 126 -2.49 -8.10 6.13
N PHE A 127 -1.83 -7.05 6.59
CA PHE A 127 -0.93 -6.26 5.76
C PHE A 127 0.44 -6.10 6.42
N ALA A 128 1.48 -6.11 5.58
CA ALA A 128 2.83 -5.72 6.00
C ALA A 128 3.46 -4.80 4.94
N ALA A 129 4.02 -3.70 5.40
CA ALA A 129 4.83 -2.80 4.60
C ALA A 129 6.32 -3.06 4.85
N VAL A 130 7.09 -3.29 3.78
CA VAL A 130 8.53 -3.47 3.86
C VAL A 130 9.23 -2.15 3.56
N ALA A 131 9.84 -1.55 4.56
CA ALA A 131 10.65 -0.34 4.47
C ALA A 131 12.14 -0.67 4.71
N THR A 132 13.03 0.30 4.49
CA THR A 132 14.48 0.13 4.71
C THR A 132 14.94 1.10 5.78
N GLU A 133 15.65 0.63 6.80
CA GLU A 133 16.25 1.55 7.78
C GLU A 133 17.46 2.27 7.17
N ILE A 134 17.52 3.60 7.27
CA ILE A 134 18.61 4.42 6.69
C ILE A 134 19.96 4.11 7.33
N GLY A 135 19.99 3.91 8.65
CA GLY A 135 21.25 3.72 9.38
C GLY A 135 21.92 2.39 9.06
N GLY A 136 21.16 1.29 9.09
CA GLY A 136 21.68 -0.06 8.88
C GLY A 136 21.44 -0.67 7.51
N GLY A 137 20.57 -0.11 6.68
CA GLY A 137 20.18 -0.66 5.37
C GLY A 137 19.34 -1.93 5.42
N HIS A 138 18.95 -2.40 6.61
CA HIS A 138 18.15 -3.61 6.78
C HIS A 138 16.66 -3.34 6.59
N GLU A 139 15.93 -4.38 6.19
CA GLU A 139 14.49 -4.30 6.00
C GLU A 139 13.73 -4.24 7.33
N ILE A 140 12.70 -3.41 7.37
CA ILE A 140 11.77 -3.27 8.49
C ILE A 140 10.38 -3.65 8.00
N TRP A 141 9.77 -4.62 8.68
CA TRP A 141 8.44 -5.15 8.36
C TRP A 141 7.39 -4.49 9.26
N LEU A 142 6.78 -3.41 8.77
CA LEU A 142 5.76 -2.63 9.44
C LEU A 142 4.41 -3.34 9.36
N ARG A 143 3.96 -3.87 10.51
CA ARG A 143 2.72 -4.65 10.66
C ARG A 143 1.72 -4.02 11.62
N ARG A 144 2.05 -2.88 12.20
CA ARG A 144 1.23 -2.14 13.17
C ARG A 144 1.46 -0.64 13.01
N GLY A 145 0.55 0.16 13.55
CA GLY A 145 0.61 1.61 13.51
C GLY A 145 -0.17 2.19 12.34
N LEU A 146 -0.01 3.50 12.09
CA LEU A 146 -0.72 4.20 11.03
C LEU A 146 -0.31 3.66 9.66
N LEU A 147 -1.32 3.28 8.86
CA LEU A 147 -1.12 2.75 7.52
C LEU A 147 -0.42 3.75 6.62
N VAL A 148 -0.80 5.03 6.71
CA VAL A 148 -0.19 6.10 5.91
C VAL A 148 1.31 6.22 6.19
N ASP A 149 1.74 6.16 7.46
CA ASP A 149 3.14 6.26 7.82
C ASP A 149 3.94 5.05 7.34
N ALA A 150 3.37 3.85 7.43
CA ALA A 150 4.02 2.64 6.95
C ALA A 150 4.18 2.61 5.42
N ILE A 151 3.17 3.08 4.68
CA ILE A 151 3.27 3.25 3.22
C ILE A 151 4.33 4.28 2.89
N ARG A 152 4.35 5.43 3.59
CA ARG A 152 5.31 6.51 3.39
C ARG A 152 6.74 6.06 3.64
N ALA A 153 7.01 5.44 4.78
CA ALA A 153 8.31 4.85 5.11
C ALA A 153 8.79 3.89 4.01
N SER A 154 7.90 3.05 3.48
CA SER A 154 8.23 2.07 2.45
C SER A 154 8.55 2.68 1.08
N TYR A 155 8.02 3.86 0.73
CA TYR A 155 8.35 4.54 -0.53
C TYR A 155 9.38 5.67 -0.39
N ALA A 156 9.87 5.96 0.83
CA ALA A 156 10.73 7.10 1.15
C ALA A 156 12.14 6.99 0.54
N LEU A 157 12.23 7.12 -0.78
CA LEU A 157 13.48 7.01 -1.52
C LEU A 157 14.45 8.14 -1.12
N PRO A 158 15.65 7.82 -0.61
CA PRO A 158 16.63 8.83 -0.21
C PRO A 158 16.94 9.82 -1.33
N GLY A 159 16.93 11.12 -1.01
CA GLY A 159 17.16 12.21 -1.97
C GLY A 159 15.95 12.56 -2.83
N VAL A 160 14.82 11.86 -2.70
CA VAL A 160 13.55 12.19 -3.37
C VAL A 160 12.45 12.50 -2.36
N PHE A 161 12.32 11.68 -1.31
CA PHE A 161 11.32 11.85 -0.27
C PHE A 161 11.99 11.97 1.11
N GLU A 162 11.37 12.73 2.00
CA GLU A 162 11.79 12.81 3.40
C GLU A 162 11.60 11.45 4.10
N PRO A 163 12.59 11.01 4.88
CA PRO A 163 12.46 9.78 5.66
C PRO A 163 11.42 9.93 6.77
N VAL A 164 10.82 8.80 7.16
CA VAL A 164 9.79 8.74 8.18
C VAL A 164 10.38 8.13 9.44
N LYS A 165 10.18 8.78 10.59
CA LYS A 165 10.62 8.26 11.89
C LYS A 165 9.53 7.38 12.49
N ILE A 166 9.78 6.07 12.61
CA ILE A 166 8.87 5.10 13.23
C ILE A 166 9.63 4.34 14.31
N ASP A 167 9.08 4.32 15.54
CA ASP A 167 9.66 3.62 16.70
C ASP A 167 11.15 3.91 16.92
N GLY A 168 11.55 5.17 16.74
CA GLY A 168 12.93 5.64 16.92
C GLY A 168 13.86 5.38 15.72
N ARG A 169 13.40 4.71 14.67
CA ARG A 169 14.16 4.40 13.46
C ARG A 169 13.80 5.36 12.33
N TRP A 170 14.78 5.73 11.51
CA TRP A 170 14.57 6.48 10.28
C TRP A 170 14.46 5.51 9.11
N LEU A 171 13.29 5.52 8.45
CA LEU A 171 12.91 4.65 7.35
C LEU A 171 12.68 5.46 6.06
#